data_AF-A0A9J6PJS0-F1
#
_entry.id   AF-A0A9J6PJS0-F1
#
_cell.length_a   1.000
_cell.length_b   1.000
_cell.length_c   1.000
_cell.angle_alpha   90.00
_cell.angle_beta   90.00
_cell.angle_gamma   90.00
#
_symmetry.space_group_name_H-M   'P 1'
#
loop_
_entity.id
_entity.type
_entity.pdbx_description
1 polymer ?
#
loop_
_entity_poly.entity_id
_entity_poly.type
_entity_poly.pdbx_seq_one_letter_code
_entity_poly.pdbx_strand_id
1 'polypeptide(L)'
;MEPSQQQVNALRNELRQTLSRHYKLENHDIFFMKSLRIARVILSHQFYKQEVARCHARQALQQPVSELLQRPAMQIGEPGHVTLISHVDPCSGEVTDLRGCAGKGVVDGSHSFATLHHEELVRDSAIFVAPLNLHAGLSPALTIIALRTAEFSTLLRSELRLFEAATSVATPLEKSLAIINNGYWQPFRMAPVAVTHGAVTLCR
;
A
#
# COMPACT_ATOMS: atom_id res chain seq x y z
N MET A 1 0.90 17.61 27.63
CA MET A 1 -0.46 17.83 27.11
C MET A 1 -0.64 16.87 25.95
N GLU A 2 -1.55 15.90 26.08
CA GLU A 2 -1.90 15.04 24.95
C GLU A 2 -2.61 15.90 23.88
N PRO A 3 -2.19 15.83 22.60
CA PRO A 3 -2.82 16.60 21.53
C PRO A 3 -4.28 16.14 21.35
N SER A 4 -5.17 17.10 21.09
CA SER A 4 -6.58 16.78 20.85
C SER A 4 -6.74 15.95 19.57
N GLN A 5 -7.70 15.03 19.53
CA GLN A 5 -7.94 14.17 18.36
C GLN A 5 -8.20 14.99 17.08
N GLN A 6 -8.85 16.15 17.21
CA GLN A 6 -9.08 17.08 16.09
C GLN A 6 -7.78 17.64 15.53
N GLN A 7 -6.83 18.00 16.40
CA GLN A 7 -5.51 18.49 16.00
C GLN A 7 -4.71 17.41 15.27
N VAL A 8 -4.73 16.17 15.76
CA VAL A 8 -4.06 15.05 15.10
C VAL A 8 -4.67 14.79 13.71
N ASN A 9 -6.00 14.88 13.58
CA ASN A 9 -6.68 14.77 12.30
C ASN A 9 -6.31 15.91 11.33
N ALA A 10 -6.17 17.14 11.82
CA ALA A 10 -5.75 18.28 11.01
C ALA A 10 -4.33 18.09 10.46
N LEU A 11 -3.36 17.74 11.33
CA LEU A 11 -1.98 17.43 10.94
C LEU A 11 -1.93 16.32 9.89
N ARG A 12 -2.75 15.28 10.07
CA ARG A 12 -2.82 14.17 9.13
C ARG A 12 -3.34 14.60 7.76
N ASN A 13 -4.39 15.41 7.74
CA ASN A 13 -4.98 15.92 6.50
C ASN A 13 -4.02 16.86 5.77
N GLU A 14 -3.31 17.72 6.50
CA GLU A 14 -2.28 18.60 5.95
C GLU A 14 -1.16 17.77 5.30
N LEU A 15 -0.58 16.83 6.03
CA LEU A 15 0.48 15.97 5.50
C LEU A 15 0.00 15.17 4.28
N ARG A 16 -1.23 14.65 4.33
CA ARG A 16 -1.84 13.92 3.22
C ARG A 16 -1.94 14.78 1.96
N GLN A 17 -2.44 15.99 2.08
CA GLN A 17 -2.59 16.92 0.95
C GLN A 17 -1.23 17.29 0.36
N THR A 18 -0.25 17.56 1.22
CA THR A 18 1.11 17.90 0.81
C THR A 18 1.78 16.74 0.06
N LEU A 19 1.73 15.52 0.60
CA LEU A 19 2.28 14.34 -0.08
C LEU A 19 1.53 14.03 -1.39
N SER A 20 0.21 14.16 -1.39
CA SER A 20 -0.60 13.91 -2.59
C SER A 20 -0.18 14.82 -3.75
N ARG A 21 0.04 16.11 -3.47
CA ARG A 21 0.50 17.09 -4.46
C ARG A 21 1.93 16.81 -4.93
N HIS A 22 2.87 16.59 -4.01
CA HIS A 22 4.28 16.41 -4.38
C HIS A 22 4.55 15.11 -5.14
N TYR A 23 3.83 14.04 -4.80
CA TYR A 23 4.02 12.71 -5.37
C TYR A 23 2.94 12.31 -6.39
N LYS A 24 2.15 13.28 -6.89
CA LYS A 24 1.09 13.06 -7.89
C LYS A 24 0.13 11.90 -7.53
N LEU A 25 -0.22 11.79 -6.25
CA LEU A 25 -1.08 10.71 -5.72
C LEU A 25 -2.56 11.12 -5.69
N GLU A 26 -3.03 11.92 -6.64
CA GLU A 26 -4.40 12.47 -6.65
C GLU A 26 -5.47 11.38 -6.82
N ASN A 27 -5.13 10.32 -7.57
CA ASN A 27 -6.01 9.16 -7.78
C ASN A 27 -5.87 8.08 -6.69
N HIS A 28 -5.13 8.37 -5.62
CA HIS A 28 -4.86 7.44 -4.54
C HIS A 28 -5.39 7.96 -3.20
N ASP A 29 -6.09 7.09 -2.49
CA ASP A 29 -6.37 7.25 -1.09
C ASP A 29 -5.10 6.93 -0.28
N ILE A 30 -4.64 7.90 0.52
CA ILE A 30 -3.41 7.82 1.31
C ILE A 30 -3.74 7.55 2.77
N PHE A 31 -3.11 6.54 3.35
CA PHE A 31 -3.20 6.18 4.76
C PHE A 31 -1.83 6.13 5.41
N PHE A 32 -1.76 6.56 6.67
CA PHE A 32 -0.54 6.55 7.46
C PHE A 32 -0.53 5.41 8.47
N MET A 33 0.60 4.72 8.56
CA MET A 33 0.86 3.66 9.51
C MET A 33 2.17 3.92 10.25
N LYS A 34 2.30 3.38 11.47
CA LYS A 34 3.48 3.54 12.32
C LYS A 34 4.74 2.83 11.76
N SER A 35 4.57 1.75 11.01
CA SER A 35 5.69 1.05 10.36
C SER A 35 5.25 0.21 9.18
N LEU A 36 6.22 -0.13 8.32
CA LEU A 36 6.04 -1.04 7.19
C LEU A 36 5.54 -2.42 7.62
N ARG A 37 6.04 -2.94 8.76
CA ARG A 37 5.61 -4.23 9.29
C ARG A 37 4.13 -4.22 9.66
N ILE A 38 3.68 -3.17 10.36
CA ILE A 38 2.28 -3.02 10.75
C ILE A 38 1.39 -2.88 9.50
N ALA A 39 1.80 -2.05 8.53
CA ALA A 39 1.08 -1.89 7.27
C ALA A 39 0.92 -3.23 6.52
N ARG A 40 2.00 -4.01 6.40
CA ARG A 40 1.96 -5.34 5.75
C ARG A 40 1.01 -6.29 6.47
N VAL A 41 1.06 -6.39 7.80
CA VAL A 41 0.17 -7.26 8.57
C VAL A 41 -1.30 -6.86 8.38
N ILE A 42 -1.61 -5.56 8.44
CA ILE A 42 -2.98 -5.06 8.23
C ILE A 42 -3.46 -5.43 6.83
N LEU A 43 -2.65 -5.19 5.80
CA LEU A 43 -3.02 -5.48 4.42
C LEU A 43 -3.20 -6.98 4.20
N SER A 44 -2.25 -7.81 4.62
CA SER A 44 -2.38 -9.27 4.53
C SER A 44 -3.67 -9.76 5.20
N HIS A 45 -4.00 -9.22 6.38
CA HIS A 45 -5.24 -9.57 7.07
C HIS A 45 -6.50 -9.12 6.30
N GLN A 46 -6.55 -7.88 5.81
CA GLN A 46 -7.71 -7.39 5.07
C GLN A 46 -7.94 -8.16 3.77
N PHE A 47 -6.87 -8.40 3.02
CA PHE A 47 -6.95 -9.13 1.78
C PHE A 47 -7.32 -10.61 1.98
N TYR A 48 -6.76 -11.27 3.00
CA TYR A 48 -7.17 -12.62 3.35
C TYR A 48 -8.66 -12.69 3.67
N LYS A 49 -9.16 -11.75 4.47
CA LYS A 49 -10.58 -11.68 4.84
C LYS A 49 -11.49 -11.48 3.62
N GLN A 50 -11.08 -10.63 2.67
CA GLN A 50 -11.81 -10.42 1.43
C GLN A 50 -11.83 -11.66 0.54
N GLU A 51 -10.70 -12.36 0.45
CA GLU A 51 -10.61 -13.56 -0.37
C GLU A 51 -11.44 -14.71 0.23
N VAL A 52 -11.41 -14.90 1.55
CA VAL A 52 -12.29 -15.83 2.26
C VAL A 52 -13.77 -15.51 1.99
N ALA A 53 -14.17 -14.24 2.12
CA ALA A 53 -15.54 -13.81 1.83
C ALA A 53 -15.93 -14.07 0.36
N ARG A 54 -15.00 -13.86 -0.58
CA ARG A 54 -15.19 -14.13 -2.01
C ARG A 54 -15.37 -15.62 -2.28
N CYS A 55 -14.56 -16.48 -1.65
CA CYS A 55 -14.69 -17.93 -1.75
C CYS A 55 -16.05 -18.41 -1.20
N HIS A 56 -16.47 -17.90 -0.04
CA HIS A 56 -17.78 -18.23 0.53
C HIS A 56 -18.94 -17.75 -0.34
N ALA A 57 -18.87 -16.55 -0.92
CA ALA A 57 -19.90 -16.04 -1.84
C ALA A 57 -20.01 -16.91 -3.10
N ARG A 58 -18.87 -17.36 -3.65
CA ARG A 58 -18.83 -18.30 -4.78
C ARG A 58 -19.45 -19.65 -4.42
N GLN A 59 -19.16 -20.18 -3.23
CA GLN A 59 -19.77 -21.41 -2.71
C GLN A 59 -21.29 -21.25 -2.58
N ALA A 60 -21.77 -20.19 -1.93
CA ALA A 60 -23.20 -19.95 -1.73
C ALA A 60 -23.98 -19.81 -3.04
N LEU A 61 -23.38 -19.19 -4.08
CA LEU A 61 -24.00 -19.10 -5.40
C LEU A 61 -24.11 -20.45 -6.12
N GLN A 62 -23.21 -21.40 -5.83
CA GLN A 62 -23.22 -22.72 -6.46
C GLN A 62 -24.03 -23.77 -5.68
N GLN A 63 -24.27 -23.57 -4.37
CA GLN A 63 -25.04 -24.50 -3.54
C GLN A 63 -26.41 -24.89 -4.13
N PRO A 64 -27.26 -23.95 -4.63
CA PRO A 64 -28.56 -24.32 -5.19
C PRO A 64 -28.45 -25.21 -6.44
N VAL A 65 -27.38 -25.02 -7.23
CA VAL A 65 -27.14 -25.77 -8.47
C VAL A 65 -26.52 -27.13 -8.18
N SER A 66 -25.65 -27.23 -7.18
CA SER A 66 -25.04 -28.50 -6.75
C SER A 66 -26.07 -29.46 -6.12
N GLU A 67 -27.03 -28.95 -5.33
CA GLU A 67 -28.12 -29.75 -4.78
C GLU A 67 -29.03 -30.35 -5.86
N LEU A 68 -29.28 -29.61 -6.94
CA LEU A 68 -30.09 -30.09 -8.07
C LEU A 68 -29.38 -31.10 -8.97
N LEU A 69 -28.04 -31.08 -9.04
CA LEU A 69 -27.26 -31.89 -9.98
C LEU A 69 -26.65 -33.16 -9.36
N GLN A 70 -26.87 -33.44 -8.06
CA GLN A 70 -26.19 -34.52 -7.31
C GLN A 70 -24.66 -34.57 -7.60
N ARG A 71 -24.07 -33.42 -7.93
CA ARG A 71 -22.64 -33.34 -8.21
C ARG A 71 -21.90 -33.19 -6.88
N PRO A 72 -20.78 -33.90 -6.68
CA PRO A 72 -19.92 -33.63 -5.54
C PRO A 72 -19.62 -32.14 -5.51
N ALA A 73 -19.81 -31.50 -4.36
CA ALA A 73 -19.51 -30.08 -4.18
C ALA A 73 -18.11 -29.82 -4.75
N MET A 74 -18.05 -29.03 -5.83
CA MET A 74 -16.79 -28.68 -6.46
C MET A 74 -15.92 -28.04 -5.39
N GLN A 75 -14.74 -28.61 -5.12
CA GLN A 75 -13.80 -28.05 -4.15
C GLN A 75 -13.30 -26.72 -4.72
N ILE A 76 -14.02 -25.65 -4.40
CA ILE A 76 -13.59 -24.28 -4.65
C ILE A 76 -12.32 -24.11 -3.84
N GLY A 77 -11.21 -23.88 -4.54
CA GLY A 77 -9.85 -23.90 -4.01
C GLY A 77 -9.63 -23.00 -2.79
N GLU A 78 -8.55 -23.28 -2.07
CA GLU A 78 -8.13 -22.53 -0.90
C GLU A 78 -8.11 -21.01 -1.17
N PRO A 79 -8.40 -20.16 -0.17
CA PRO A 79 -8.31 -18.72 -0.31
C PRO A 79 -6.95 -18.33 -0.90
N GLY A 80 -6.94 -17.65 -2.05
CA GLY A 80 -5.72 -17.16 -2.66
C GLY A 80 -4.93 -16.26 -1.69
N HIS A 81 -3.60 -16.40 -1.68
CA HIS A 81 -2.74 -15.50 -0.92
C HIS A 81 -2.54 -14.20 -1.70
N VAL A 82 -2.71 -13.04 -1.06
CA VAL A 82 -2.31 -11.78 -1.68
C VAL A 82 -0.80 -11.66 -1.61
N THR A 83 -0.19 -11.65 -2.79
CA THR A 83 1.25 -11.57 -2.98
C THR A 83 1.75 -10.19 -2.58
N LEU A 84 2.84 -10.18 -1.80
CA LEU A 84 3.61 -8.97 -1.57
C LEU A 84 4.76 -8.94 -2.59
N ILE A 85 4.79 -7.91 -3.42
CA ILE A 85 5.72 -7.77 -4.53
C ILE A 85 6.72 -6.69 -4.17
N SER A 86 8.02 -7.02 -4.10
CA SER A 86 9.04 -5.99 -3.95
C SER A 86 9.27 -5.32 -5.30
N HIS A 87 9.03 -4.00 -5.39
CA HIS A 87 9.23 -3.28 -6.64
C HIS A 87 10.72 -3.18 -7.00
N VAL A 88 11.57 -2.98 -5.98
CA VAL A 88 13.03 -2.96 -6.14
C VAL A 88 13.61 -3.85 -5.07
N ASP A 89 14.33 -4.88 -5.49
CA ASP A 89 15.00 -5.79 -4.57
C ASP A 89 16.12 -5.03 -3.82
N PRO A 90 16.12 -5.06 -2.47
CA PRO A 90 17.08 -4.30 -1.68
C PRO A 90 18.53 -4.82 -1.79
N CYS A 91 18.70 -6.10 -2.16
CA CYS A 91 20.00 -6.77 -2.24
C CYS A 91 20.60 -6.70 -3.64
N SER A 92 19.79 -6.90 -4.69
CA SER A 92 20.26 -6.89 -6.07
C SER A 92 20.06 -5.56 -6.78
N GLY A 93 19.12 -4.72 -6.33
CA GLY A 93 18.72 -3.50 -7.04
C GLY A 93 17.85 -3.77 -8.27
N GLU A 94 17.51 -5.03 -8.54
CA GLU A 94 16.65 -5.41 -9.67
C GLU A 94 15.25 -4.82 -9.50
N VAL A 95 14.72 -4.28 -10.59
CA VAL A 95 13.41 -3.64 -10.64
C VAL A 95 12.40 -4.65 -11.22
N THR A 96 11.35 -4.94 -10.45
CA THR A 96 10.28 -5.85 -10.87
C THR A 96 9.29 -5.10 -11.77
N ASP A 97 9.06 -5.59 -13.00
CA ASP A 97 8.03 -5.03 -13.89
C ASP A 97 6.62 -5.28 -13.33
N LEU A 98 5.99 -4.22 -12.82
CA LEU A 98 4.67 -4.29 -12.19
C LEU A 98 3.53 -4.52 -13.20
N ARG A 99 3.74 -4.25 -14.49
CA ARG A 99 2.71 -4.41 -15.53
C ARG A 99 2.35 -5.88 -15.74
N GLY A 100 3.32 -6.78 -15.56
CA GLY A 100 3.12 -8.22 -15.63
C GLY A 100 2.34 -8.81 -14.45
N CYS A 101 2.25 -8.07 -13.33
CA CYS A 101 1.57 -8.51 -12.12
C CYS A 101 0.05 -8.26 -12.14
N ALA A 102 -0.49 -7.62 -13.20
CA ALA A 102 -1.91 -7.33 -13.40
C ALA A 102 -2.61 -6.67 -12.18
N GLY A 103 -1.88 -5.86 -11.40
CA GLY A 103 -2.40 -5.25 -10.17
C GLY A 103 -2.74 -6.24 -9.04
N LYS A 104 -2.39 -7.53 -9.19
CA LYS A 104 -2.66 -8.59 -8.21
C LYS A 104 -1.55 -8.64 -7.18
N GLY A 105 -1.59 -7.74 -6.22
CA GLY A 105 -0.66 -7.78 -5.09
C GLY A 105 -0.49 -6.45 -4.40
N VAL A 106 0.07 -6.51 -3.19
CA VAL A 106 0.55 -5.32 -2.48
C VAL A 106 1.99 -5.08 -2.89
N VAL A 107 2.28 -3.90 -3.41
CA VAL A 107 3.65 -3.56 -3.81
C VAL A 107 4.41 -2.95 -2.62
N ASP A 108 5.56 -3.53 -2.28
CA ASP A 108 6.54 -2.91 -1.40
C ASP A 108 7.36 -1.90 -2.21
N GLY A 109 7.04 -0.63 -2.01
CA GLY A 109 7.64 0.52 -2.66
C GLY A 109 8.80 1.12 -1.88
N SER A 110 9.39 0.41 -0.91
CA SER A 110 10.41 0.98 0.00
C SER A 110 11.60 1.59 -0.71
N HIS A 111 12.01 1.03 -1.85
CA HIS A 111 13.17 1.49 -2.62
C HIS A 111 12.81 2.17 -3.96
N SER A 112 11.51 2.30 -4.26
CA SER A 112 11.02 2.97 -5.48
C SER A 112 10.23 4.25 -5.20
N PHE A 113 9.62 4.37 -4.03
CA PHE A 113 8.92 5.58 -3.63
C PHE A 113 9.90 6.74 -3.43
N ALA A 114 9.58 7.92 -3.97
CA ALA A 114 10.44 9.10 -3.93
C ALA A 114 11.83 8.93 -4.58
N THR A 115 11.97 7.97 -5.50
CA THR A 115 13.16 7.77 -6.34
C THR A 115 12.82 7.90 -7.82
N LEU A 116 13.76 7.53 -8.70
CA LEU A 116 13.56 7.50 -10.16
C LEU A 116 12.43 6.54 -10.59
N HIS A 117 12.14 5.50 -9.79
CA HIS A 117 11.07 4.53 -10.06
C HIS A 117 9.72 4.94 -9.46
N HIS A 118 9.60 6.16 -8.93
CA HIS A 118 8.38 6.62 -8.30
C HIS A 118 7.20 6.69 -9.28
N GLU A 119 7.42 7.22 -10.49
CA GLU A 119 6.35 7.35 -11.48
C GLU A 119 5.86 5.99 -11.95
N GLU A 120 6.76 5.02 -12.13
CA GLU A 120 6.42 3.62 -12.44
C GLU A 120 5.62 2.98 -11.31
N LEU A 121 6.06 3.14 -10.06
CA LEU A 121 5.33 2.65 -8.88
C LEU A 121 3.90 3.20 -8.85
N VAL A 122 3.73 4.52 -8.99
CA VAL A 122 2.40 5.16 -8.90
C VAL A 122 1.50 4.77 -10.07
N ARG A 123 2.06 4.63 -11.28
CA ARG A 123 1.29 4.30 -12.48
C ARG A 123 0.86 2.84 -12.52
N ASP A 124 1.75 1.93 -12.16
CA ASP A 124 1.57 0.51 -12.45
C ASP A 124 1.14 -0.30 -11.20
N SER A 125 1.15 0.30 -10.00
CA SER A 125 0.59 -0.33 -8.80
C SER A 125 -0.84 0.13 -8.48
N ALA A 126 -1.67 -0.84 -8.09
CA ALA A 126 -3.01 -0.61 -7.55
C ALA A 126 -2.94 -0.18 -6.08
N ILE A 127 -2.06 -0.83 -5.32
CA ILE A 127 -1.80 -0.54 -3.92
C ILE A 127 -0.31 -0.73 -3.63
N PHE A 128 0.28 0.24 -2.94
CA PHE A 128 1.65 0.14 -2.48
C PHE A 128 1.84 0.62 -1.05
N VAL A 129 2.92 0.14 -0.43
CA VAL A 129 3.37 0.55 0.89
C VAL A 129 4.80 1.06 0.81
N ALA A 130 5.09 2.18 1.47
CA ALA A 130 6.45 2.71 1.53
C ALA A 130 6.73 3.44 2.85
N PRO A 131 7.88 3.21 3.51
CA PRO A 131 8.37 4.05 4.59
C PRO A 131 8.73 5.46 4.07
N LEU A 132 8.29 6.48 4.79
CA LEU A 132 8.54 7.89 4.42
C LEU A 132 9.92 8.40 4.87
N ASN A 133 10.60 7.67 5.74
CA ASN A 133 11.90 8.04 6.27
C ASN A 133 13.10 7.57 5.41
N LEU A 134 12.86 6.81 4.35
CA LEU A 134 13.90 6.41 3.41
C LEU A 134 14.15 7.53 2.39
N HIS A 135 13.62 7.39 1.19
CA HIS A 135 13.91 8.31 0.09
C HIS A 135 13.14 9.63 0.17
N ALA A 136 11.96 9.65 0.79
CA ALA A 136 11.20 10.87 1.04
C ALA A 136 11.78 11.74 2.17
N GLY A 137 12.72 11.22 2.97
CA GLY A 137 13.44 12.00 3.98
C GLY A 137 12.58 12.61 5.10
N LEU A 138 11.42 12.01 5.41
CA LEU A 138 10.51 12.48 6.47
C LEU A 138 10.77 11.77 7.81
N SER A 139 9.92 12.01 8.82
CA SER A 139 10.11 11.44 10.15
C SER A 139 10.18 9.92 10.12
N PRO A 140 11.09 9.30 10.92
CA PRO A 140 11.02 7.87 11.20
C PRO A 140 9.68 7.51 11.86
N ALA A 141 9.29 6.23 11.74
CA ALA A 141 8.03 5.68 12.22
C ALA A 141 6.78 6.21 11.50
N LEU A 142 6.91 6.56 10.22
CA LEU A 142 5.79 6.86 9.34
C LEU A 142 5.92 6.07 8.04
N THR A 143 4.85 5.38 7.68
CA THR A 143 4.74 4.59 6.45
C THR A 143 3.45 5.00 5.75
N ILE A 144 3.53 5.20 4.44
CA ILE A 144 2.38 5.44 3.59
C ILE A 144 1.85 4.11 3.06
N ILE A 145 0.53 3.96 3.08
CA ILE A 145 -0.21 3.04 2.22
C ILE A 145 -0.94 3.93 1.20
N ALA A 146 -0.69 3.73 -0.08
CA ALA A 146 -1.40 4.40 -1.15
C ALA A 146 -2.24 3.38 -1.91
N LEU A 147 -3.53 3.67 -2.04
CA LEU A 147 -4.54 2.78 -2.59
C LEU A 147 -5.27 3.48 -3.73
N ARG A 148 -5.26 2.91 -4.93
CA ARG A 148 -5.95 3.51 -6.08
C ARG A 148 -7.46 3.46 -5.89
N THR A 149 -8.10 4.63 -5.84
CA THR A 149 -9.51 4.73 -5.45
C THR A 149 -10.45 3.96 -6.38
N ALA A 150 -10.14 3.88 -7.68
CA ALA A 150 -10.96 3.20 -8.68
C ALA A 150 -10.95 1.66 -8.57
N GLU A 151 -9.93 1.06 -7.94
CA GLU A 151 -9.73 -0.39 -7.95
C GLU A 151 -10.19 -1.08 -6.67
N PHE A 152 -10.58 -0.33 -5.64
CA PHE A 152 -10.89 -0.88 -4.31
C PHE A 152 -12.23 -0.41 -3.72
N SER A 153 -12.84 -1.31 -2.95
CA SER A 153 -14.14 -1.07 -2.32
C SER A 153 -14.10 0.04 -1.26
N THR A 154 -15.25 0.68 -1.02
CA THR A 154 -15.46 1.62 0.09
C THR A 154 -15.23 0.97 1.46
N LEU A 155 -15.47 -0.34 1.57
CA LEU A 155 -15.25 -1.12 2.78
C LEU A 155 -13.77 -1.15 3.18
N LEU A 156 -12.88 -1.56 2.25
CA LEU A 156 -11.44 -1.62 2.51
C LEU A 156 -10.90 -0.24 2.93
N ARG A 157 -11.36 0.80 2.23
CA ARG A 157 -10.99 2.19 2.53
C ARG A 157 -11.41 2.61 3.92
N SER A 158 -12.63 2.28 4.33
CA SER A 158 -13.13 2.57 5.68
C SER A 158 -12.34 1.83 6.76
N GLU A 159 -11.99 0.57 6.53
CA GLU A 159 -11.18 -0.23 7.46
C GLU A 159 -9.76 0.35 7.61
N LEU A 160 -9.13 0.75 6.51
CA LEU A 160 -7.82 1.42 6.55
C LEU A 160 -7.86 2.74 7.32
N ARG A 161 -8.96 3.52 7.21
CA ARG A 161 -9.16 4.73 8.05
C ARG A 161 -9.25 4.39 9.53
N LEU A 162 -9.92 3.29 9.90
CA LEU A 162 -10.00 2.85 11.29
C LEU A 162 -8.62 2.44 11.83
N PHE A 163 -7.83 1.70 11.05
CA PHE A 163 -6.46 1.35 11.45
C PHE A 163 -5.55 2.56 11.57
N GLU A 164 -5.65 3.50 10.63
CA GLU A 164 -4.91 4.76 10.70
C GLU A 164 -5.27 5.52 11.99
N ALA A 165 -6.56 5.64 12.31
CA ALA A 165 -7.00 6.31 13.54
C ALA A 165 -6.51 5.59 14.81
N ALA A 166 -6.47 4.25 14.81
CA ALA A 166 -6.06 3.44 15.96
C ALA A 166 -4.53 3.38 16.16
N THR A 167 -3.74 3.59 15.10
CA THR A 167 -2.27 3.46 15.14
C THR A 167 -1.51 4.79 15.07
N SER A 168 -2.23 5.90 14.91
CA SER A 168 -1.65 7.23 14.74
C SER A 168 -0.93 7.72 15.99
N VAL A 169 0.31 8.17 15.80
CA VAL A 169 1.09 8.91 16.81
C VAL A 169 1.23 10.34 16.29
N ALA A 170 0.94 11.35 17.12
CA ALA A 170 0.98 12.75 16.69
C ALA A 170 2.41 13.23 16.33
N THR A 171 3.40 12.77 17.09
CA THR A 171 4.79 13.25 16.99
C THR A 171 5.44 13.02 15.62
N PRO A 172 5.34 11.84 14.96
CA PRO A 172 5.87 11.67 13.60
C PRO A 172 5.21 12.56 12.54
N LEU A 173 3.91 12.89 12.71
CA LEU A 173 3.20 13.78 11.79
C LEU A 173 3.74 15.22 11.89
N GLU A 174 3.84 15.73 13.12
CA GLU A 174 4.39 17.06 13.40
C GLU A 174 5.83 17.20 12.89
N LYS A 175 6.68 16.21 13.18
CA LYS A 175 8.06 16.19 12.70
C LYS A 175 8.15 16.19 11.18
N SER A 176 7.30 15.41 10.50
CA SER A 176 7.29 15.36 9.03
C SER A 176 6.86 16.70 8.43
N LEU A 177 5.82 17.33 8.98
CA LEU A 177 5.38 18.66 8.55
C LEU A 177 6.43 19.73 8.83
N ALA A 178 7.11 19.68 9.98
CA ALA A 178 8.21 20.59 10.30
C ALA A 178 9.37 20.45 9.30
N ILE A 179 9.71 19.23 8.88
CA ILE A 179 10.73 18.98 7.84
C ILE A 179 10.31 19.64 6.52
N ILE A 180 9.06 19.42 6.09
CA ILE A 180 8.54 19.98 4.83
C ILE A 180 8.52 21.51 4.87
N ASN A 181 8.03 22.09 5.97
CA ASN A 181 7.87 23.53 6.14
C ASN A 181 9.19 24.28 6.33
N ASN A 182 10.29 23.58 6.63
CA ASN A 182 11.63 24.19 6.76
C ASN A 182 12.26 24.58 5.40
N GLY A 183 11.63 24.27 4.26
CA GLY A 183 12.04 24.73 2.93
C GLY A 183 13.28 24.06 2.32
N TYR A 184 14.09 23.36 3.13
CA TYR A 184 15.24 22.55 2.67
C TYR A 184 14.87 21.11 2.31
N TRP A 185 13.59 20.74 2.41
CA TRP A 185 13.14 19.39 2.12
C TRP A 185 13.25 19.09 0.62
N GLN A 186 13.98 18.01 0.30
CA GLN A 186 14.07 17.47 -1.05
C GLN A 186 13.10 16.29 -1.17
N PRO A 187 11.97 16.44 -1.89
CA PRO A 187 10.95 15.40 -1.97
C PRO A 187 11.43 14.16 -2.74
N PHE A 188 12.39 14.31 -3.65
CA PHE A 188 12.98 13.19 -4.36
C PHE A 188 14.45 13.07 -4.00
N ARG A 189 14.85 11.92 -3.47
CA ARG A 189 16.27 11.54 -3.43
C ARG A 189 16.56 10.69 -4.65
N MET A 190 17.20 11.29 -5.64
CA MET A 190 17.76 10.57 -6.79
C MET A 190 18.97 9.75 -6.34
N ALA A 191 18.74 8.69 -5.58
CA ALA A 191 19.74 7.65 -5.41
C ALA A 191 19.78 6.86 -6.73
N PRO A 192 20.93 6.72 -7.41
CA PRO A 192 21.04 5.86 -8.57
C PRO A 192 20.85 4.41 -8.11
N VAL A 193 19.73 3.80 -8.48
CA VAL A 193 19.58 2.34 -8.42
C VAL A 193 20.45 1.80 -9.56
N ALA A 194 21.41 0.93 -9.23
CA ALA A 194 22.31 0.38 -10.23
C ALA A 194 21.49 -0.39 -11.27
N VAL A 195 21.48 0.10 -12.50
CA VAL A 195 20.81 -0.54 -13.62
C VAL A 195 21.64 -1.75 -14.04
N THR A 196 21.29 -2.94 -13.56
CA THR A 196 21.75 -4.18 -14.19
C THR A 196 20.69 -4.66 -15.17
N HIS A 197 21.12 -4.83 -16.42
CA HIS A 197 20.27 -5.35 -17.49
C HIS A 197 19.91 -6.81 -17.21
N GLY A 198 18.63 -7.05 -16.93
CA GLY A 198 17.88 -8.20 -17.44
C GLY A 198 17.90 -9.48 -16.62
N ALA A 199 16.74 -9.81 -16.05
CA ALA A 199 16.17 -11.15 -16.14
C ALA A 199 14.66 -11.09 -15.87
N VAL A 200 13.86 -11.39 -16.89
CA VAL A 200 12.41 -11.60 -16.77
C VAL A 200 12.19 -12.79 -15.83
N THR A 201 11.90 -12.50 -14.57
CA THR A 201 11.42 -13.51 -13.62
C THR A 201 9.90 -13.50 -13.70
N LEU A 202 9.36 -14.44 -14.49
CA LEU A 202 7.94 -14.74 -14.55
C LEU A 202 7.42 -15.03 -13.13
N CYS A 203 6.59 -14.13 -12.59
CA CYS A 203 5.75 -14.46 -11.44
C CYS A 203 4.87 -15.66 -11.82
N ARG A 204 5.07 -16.78 -11.11
CA ARG A 204 4.23 -17.98 -11.18
C ARG A 204 3.22 -17.97 -10.06
#